data_AF-A0A933L1C0-F1
#
_entry.id   AF-A0A933L1C0-F1
#
_cell.length_a   1.000
_cell.length_b   1.000
_cell.length_c   1.000
_cell.angle_alpha   90.00
_cell.angle_beta   90.00
_cell.angle_gamma   90.00
#
_symmetry.space_group_name_H-M   'P 1'
#
loop_
_entity.id
_entity.type
_entity.pdbx_description
1 polymer ?
#
loop_
_entity_poly.entity_id
_entity_poly.type
_entity_poly.pdbx_seq_one_letter_code
_entity_poly.pdbx_strand_id
1 'polypeptide(L)'
;MTIIDYDASAELYAVQGPGRKRTLFYRRFDTAAEALRFAIEDMPAASNPTLEIGDDRLDRNSMLESYSAEAYPLERHAPYAGKSA
;
A
#
# COMPACT_ATOMS: atom_id res chain seq x y z
N MET A 1 0.52 -15.93 -6.77
CA MET A 1 0.87 -15.96 -5.34
C MET A 1 2.28 -15.41 -5.19
N THR A 2 2.39 -14.10 -4.99
CA THR A 2 3.65 -13.48 -4.58
C THR A 2 3.83 -13.80 -3.11
N ILE A 3 4.88 -14.54 -2.76
CA ILE A 3 5.23 -14.80 -1.37
C ILE A 3 6.07 -13.61 -0.94
N ILE A 4 5.53 -12.77 -0.07
CA ILE A 4 6.25 -11.62 0.47
C ILE A 4 6.55 -11.84 1.94
N ASP A 5 7.70 -11.34 2.38
CA ASP A 5 8.00 -11.23 3.79
C ASP A 5 7.31 -9.97 4.34
N TYR A 6 6.29 -10.18 5.17
CA TYR A 6 5.52 -9.10 5.77
C TYR A 6 6.32 -8.30 6.81
N ASP A 7 7.38 -8.87 7.39
CA ASP A 7 8.22 -8.24 8.42
C ASP A 7 9.36 -7.42 7.80
N ALA A 8 9.69 -7.65 6.54
CA ALA A 8 10.73 -6.91 5.84
C ALA A 8 10.35 -5.43 5.66
N SER A 9 11.34 -4.54 5.72
CA SER A 9 11.13 -3.12 5.46
C SER A 9 10.66 -2.87 4.03
N ALA A 10 9.81 -1.85 3.87
CA ALA A 10 9.17 -1.56 2.60
C ALA A 10 9.08 -0.07 2.29
N GLU A 11 9.05 0.24 1.00
CA GLU A 11 9.01 1.59 0.48
C GLU A 11 7.83 1.76 -0.47
N LEU A 12 6.95 2.71 -0.15
CA LEU A 12 5.76 3.02 -0.94
C LEU A 12 6.02 4.25 -1.80
N TYR A 13 5.83 4.09 -3.10
CA TYR A 13 5.86 5.15 -4.09
C TYR A 13 4.47 5.25 -4.74
N ALA A 14 3.89 6.44 -4.77
CA ALA A 14 2.58 6.63 -5.39
C ALA A 14 2.44 8.03 -6.00
N VAL A 15 1.41 8.20 -6.83
CA VAL A 15 0.96 9.53 -7.25
C VAL A 15 -0.33 9.84 -6.51
N GLN A 16 -0.32 10.88 -5.68
CA GLN A 16 -1.49 11.29 -4.88
C GLN A 16 -2.13 12.56 -5.43
N GLY A 17 -3.46 12.64 -5.34
CA GLY A 17 -4.24 13.83 -5.66
C GLY A 17 -4.98 13.76 -7.00
N PRO A 18 -6.05 14.56 -7.17
CA PRO A 18 -6.90 14.52 -8.35
C PRO A 18 -6.32 15.34 -9.52
N GLY A 19 -6.58 14.86 -10.74
CA GLY A 19 -6.38 15.61 -11.98
C GLY A 19 -4.97 16.19 -12.14
N ARG A 20 -4.88 17.52 -12.31
CA ARG A 20 -3.63 18.24 -12.56
C ARG A 20 -2.82 18.55 -11.29
N LYS A 21 -3.37 18.31 -10.09
CA LYS A 21 -2.71 18.54 -8.79
C LYS A 21 -2.04 17.28 -8.23
N ARG A 22 -1.53 16.43 -9.13
CA ARG A 22 -0.85 15.18 -8.77
C ARG A 22 0.52 15.48 -8.19
N THR A 23 0.81 14.87 -7.04
CA THR A 23 2.11 14.97 -6.35
C THR A 23 2.70 13.58 -6.19
N LEU A 24 4.02 13.47 -6.33
CA LEU A 24 4.75 12.25 -6.00
C LEU A 24 4.73 12.06 -4.49
N PHE A 25 4.22 10.91 -4.06
CA PHE A 25 4.21 10.48 -2.67
C PHE A 25 5.27 9.39 -2.49
N TYR A 26 6.06 9.54 -1.43
CA TYR A 26 7.03 8.55 -1.00
C TYR A 26 6.94 8.39 0.52
N ARG A 27 6.96 7.15 0.99
CA ARG A 27 7.07 6.83 2.41
C ARG A 27 7.72 5.47 2.61
N ARG A 28 8.69 5.42 3.52
CA ARG A 28 9.29 4.17 4.01
C ARG A 28 8.58 3.69 5.28
N PHE A 29 8.50 2.38 5.43
CA PHE A 29 7.91 1.67 6.54
C PHE A 29 8.91 0.65 7.09
N ASP A 30 8.79 0.36 8.39
CA ASP A 30 9.61 -0.64 9.05
C ASP A 30 9.23 -2.05 8.60
N THR A 31 7.94 -2.28 8.29
CA THR A 31 7.41 -3.56 7.79
C THR A 31 6.56 -3.42 6.52
N ALA A 32 6.57 -4.45 5.68
CA ALA A 32 5.77 -4.53 4.46
C ALA A 32 4.28 -4.64 4.76
N ALA A 33 3.90 -5.27 5.87
CA ALA A 33 2.51 -5.31 6.30
C ALA A 33 1.94 -3.91 6.54
N GLU A 34 2.67 -3.04 7.25
CA GLU A 34 2.24 -1.66 7.48
C GLU A 34 2.13 -0.86 6.18
N ALA A 35 3.09 -1.04 5.28
CA ALA A 35 3.10 -0.35 4.01
C ALA A 35 1.93 -0.77 3.10
N LEU A 36 1.62 -2.07 3.05
CA LEU A 36 0.45 -2.60 2.37
C LEU A 36 -0.84 -2.03 2.94
N ARG A 37 -0.97 -2.06 4.28
CA ARG A 37 -2.13 -1.50 4.96
C ARG A 37 -2.37 -0.06 4.55
N PHE A 38 -1.33 0.76 4.64
CA PHE A 38 -1.42 2.18 4.34
C PHE A 38 -1.76 2.44 2.86
N ALA A 39 -1.15 1.68 1.95
CA ALA A 39 -1.43 1.81 0.52
C ALA A 39 -2.89 1.50 0.18
N ILE A 40 -3.51 0.52 0.85
CA ILE A 40 -4.87 0.06 0.58
C ILE A 40 -5.92 0.86 1.36
N GLU A 41 -5.69 1.12 2.66
CA GLU A 41 -6.66 1.73 3.57
C GLU A 41 -6.58 3.27 3.55
N ASP A 42 -5.37 3.85 3.64
CA ASP A 42 -5.17 5.29 3.77
C ASP A 42 -5.00 6.00 2.42
N MET A 43 -4.67 5.26 1.36
CA MET A 43 -4.45 5.83 0.03
C MET A 43 -5.33 5.22 -1.09
N PRO A 44 -6.66 5.08 -0.92
CA PRO A 44 -7.51 4.45 -1.93
C PRO A 44 -7.54 5.22 -3.27
N ALA A 45 -7.27 6.53 -3.25
CA ALA A 45 -7.23 7.40 -4.42
C ALA A 45 -5.83 7.53 -5.07
N ALA A 46 -4.80 6.85 -4.54
CA ALA A 46 -3.48 6.87 -5.16
C ALA A 46 -3.51 6.21 -6.53
N SER A 47 -2.79 6.82 -7.48
CA SER A 47 -2.61 6.28 -8.81
C SER A 47 -1.28 5.55 -8.91
N ASN A 48 -1.32 4.33 -9.44
CA ASN A 48 -0.17 3.45 -9.63
C ASN A 48 0.73 3.33 -8.39
N PRO A 49 0.16 2.99 -7.20
CA PRO A 49 1.01 2.70 -6.06
C PRO A 49 1.93 1.53 -6.41
N THR A 50 3.19 1.69 -6.05
CA THR A 50 4.26 0.70 -6.16
C THR A 50 4.85 0.53 -4.77
N LEU A 51 4.91 -0.71 -4.30
CA LEU A 51 5.51 -1.05 -3.02
C LEU A 51 6.74 -1.89 -3.30
N GLU A 52 7.87 -1.46 -2.79
CA GLU A 52 9.14 -2.17 -2.89
C GLU A 52 9.48 -2.80 -1.54
N ILE A 53 9.82 -4.08 -1.54
CA ILE A 53 10.19 -4.87 -0.37
C ILE A 53 11.52 -5.56 -0.71
N GLY A 54 12.63 -4.96 -0.30
CA GLY A 54 13.94 -5.40 -0.78
C GLY A 54 14.07 -5.24 -2.30
N ASP A 55 14.19 -6.34 -3.04
CA ASP A 55 14.25 -6.36 -4.52
C ASP A 55 12.87 -6.61 -5.16
N ASP A 56 11.89 -7.04 -4.36
CA ASP A 56 10.55 -7.35 -4.83
C ASP A 56 9.71 -6.08 -5.01
N ARG A 57 8.97 -6.03 -6.11
CA ARG A 57 8.07 -4.92 -6.43
C ARG A 57 6.64 -5.41 -6.60
N LEU A 58 5.74 -4.81 -5.84
CA LEU A 58 4.30 -5.06 -5.92
C LEU A 58 3.61 -3.89 -6.61
N ASP A 59 2.78 -4.20 -7.60
CA ASP A 59 1.78 -3.26 -8.11
C ASP A 59 0.49 -3.36 -7.31
N ARG A 60 -0.46 -2.45 -7.59
CA ARG A 60 -1.73 -2.37 -6.88
C ARG A 60 -2.49 -3.70 -6.79
N ASN A 61 -2.47 -4.52 -7.83
CA ASN A 61 -3.17 -5.81 -7.82
C ASN A 61 -2.47 -6.79 -6.88
N SER A 62 -1.15 -6.92 -6.98
CA SER A 62 -0.38 -7.79 -6.08
C SER A 62 -0.45 -7.32 -4.63
N MET A 63 -0.52 -6.00 -4.38
CA MET A 63 -0.78 -5.47 -3.03
C MET A 63 -2.14 -5.92 -2.51
N LEU A 64 -3.20 -5.82 -3.32
CA LEU A 64 -4.55 -6.25 -2.93
C LEU A 64 -4.61 -7.76 -2.65
N GLU A 65 -3.96 -8.58 -3.48
CA GLU A 65 -3.86 -10.02 -3.26
C GLU A 65 -3.12 -10.32 -1.95
N SER A 66 -1.98 -9.67 -1.71
CA SER A 66 -1.17 -9.88 -0.52
C SER A 66 -1.85 -9.37 0.76
N TYR A 67 -2.58 -8.27 0.69
CA TYR A 67 -3.37 -7.75 1.82
C TYR A 67 -4.57 -8.64 2.14
N SER A 68 -5.19 -9.25 1.11
CA SER A 68 -6.36 -10.12 1.27
C SER A 68 -6.01 -11.56 1.65
N ALA A 69 -4.75 -11.96 1.52
CA ALA A 69 -4.26 -13.27 1.91
C ALA A 69 -4.44 -13.54 3.41
N GLU A 70 -4.80 -14.78 3.78
CA GLU A 70 -4.95 -15.20 5.19
C GLU A 70 -3.64 -15.05 6.00
N ALA A 71 -2.49 -15.05 5.33
CA ALA A 71 -1.18 -14.88 5.93
C ALA A 71 -0.86 -13.43 6.36
N TYR A 72 -1.71 -12.45 5.98
CA TYR A 72 -1.49 -11.05 6.33
C TYR A 72 -1.58 -10.84 7.86
N PRO A 73 -0.52 -10.31 8.52
CA PRO A 73 -0.40 -10.41 9.97
C PRO A 73 -1.10 -9.30 10.76
N LEU A 74 -1.49 -8.20 10.11
CA LEU A 74 -2.12 -7.07 10.80
C LEU A 74 -3.65 -7.13 10.71
N GLU A 75 -4.31 -6.54 11.69
CA GLU A 75 -5.76 -6.32 11.61
C GLU A 75 -6.09 -5.44 10.41
N ARG A 76 -7.11 -5.85 9.65
CA ARG A 76 -7.66 -5.11 8.52
C ARG A 76 -8.70 -4.14 9.04
N HIS A 77 -8.49 -2.86 8.85
CA HIS A 77 -9.49 -1.87 9.22
C HIS A 77 -10.24 -1.50 7.94
N ALA A 78 -11.55 -1.69 7.94
CA ALA A 78 -12.40 -1.32 6.82
C ALA A 78 -12.10 0.13 6.38
N PRO A 79 -12.13 0.43 5.07
CA PRO A 79 -11.60 1.69 4.55
C PRO A 79 -12.28 2.88 5.23
N TYR A 80 -11.50 3.89 5.58
CA TYR A 80 -11.98 5.19 6.03
C TYR A 80 -12.90 5.74 4.94
N ALA A 81 -14.22 5.55 5.10
CA ALA A 81 -15.22 6.25 4.32
C ALA A 81 -14.92 7.74 4.53
N GLY A 82 -14.49 8.38 3.44
CA GLY A 82 -13.89 9.71 3.49
C GLY A 82 -14.67 10.66 4.41
N LYS A 83 -13.94 11.51 5.12
CA LYS A 83 -14.51 12.75 5.64
C LYS A 83 -15.15 13.48 4.46
N SER A 84 -16.46 13.34 4.31
CA SER A 84 -17.29 14.24 3.53
C SER A 84 -17.10 15.63 4.12
N ALA A 85 -16.45 16.50 3.36
CA ALA A 85 -16.53 17.94 3.57
C ALA A 85 -17.78 18.46 2.85
#